data_AF-A0A6G0EG34-F1
#
_entry.id   AF-A0A6G0EG34-F1
#
_cell.length_a   1.000
_cell.length_b   1.000
_cell.length_c   1.000
_cell.angle_alpha   90.00
_cell.angle_beta   90.00
_cell.angle_gamma   90.00
#
_symmetry.space_group_name_H-M   'P 1'
#
loop_
_entity.id
_entity.type
_entity.pdbx_description
1 polymer ?
#
loop_
_entity_poly.entity_id
_entity_poly.type
_entity_poly.pdbx_seq_one_letter_code
_entity_poly.pdbx_strand_id
1 'polypeptide(L)'
;MNPEAVSRWSRRHVAAGALFLVAWQAAVLFGAPHRTGVAFGLYGFVLHTVAGKGYSLVPSYFARQLVVPRAPPASLSLLSLGTVGLAAVPFPGVPAVVGVAGAVCWALGALVLVGALGWTVRDNVTGRQTGTGEPNADRRRVDRFANAFVPVVFGYLLAGAYETLAVTGGGPSLTGRGLAGAIHLLAAGVGVLLVFTVGFRLLPRFLVSYPPSALVAVVLPAGALGPTLVAGNLWGGTWFRLGAVAETLAIVGFAVAYVVLFVRSDRRRVGLYGPLLGVVLGVVGVSLGLHFAFVGVPTGGVTAHYRLNLTGFLGVTIVGIAYQFYPPAIGSFPGADDRTALASIWCLAVGVAVEASGSLAGVALVVTFGRLLAFVGACLYGYLLFGLFRERYGGR
;
A
#
# COMPACT_ATOMS: atom_id res chain seq x y z
N MET A 1 11.59 22.31 12.35
CA MET A 1 12.02 20.92 12.64
C MET A 1 12.96 20.52 11.53
N ASN A 2 14.14 19.99 11.85
CA ASN A 2 15.16 19.67 10.85
C ASN A 2 14.77 18.40 10.04
N PRO A 3 15.43 18.13 8.89
CA PRO A 3 15.18 16.93 8.08
C PRO A 3 15.30 15.61 8.85
N GLU A 4 16.13 15.57 9.90
CA GLU A 4 16.33 14.39 10.75
C GLU A 4 15.06 14.01 11.51
N ALA A 5 14.31 15.00 12.01
CA ALA A 5 13.08 14.74 12.73
C ALA A 5 11.95 14.24 11.81
N VAL A 6 11.86 14.76 10.57
CA VAL A 6 10.95 14.21 9.55
C VAL A 6 11.31 12.76 9.24
N SER A 7 12.61 12.47 9.08
CA SER A 7 13.13 11.12 8.88
C SER A 7 12.79 10.17 10.05
N ARG A 8 12.89 10.67 11.29
CA ARG A 8 12.52 9.92 12.51
C ARG A 8 11.03 9.57 12.54
N TRP A 9 10.15 10.52 12.29
CA TRP A 9 8.71 10.27 12.28
C TRP A 9 8.26 9.44 11.08
N SER A 10 8.95 9.56 9.94
CA SER A 10 8.78 8.65 8.79
C SER A 10 9.09 7.21 9.20
N ARG A 11 10.22 6.95 9.89
CA ARG A 11 10.54 5.62 10.44
C ARG A 11 9.48 5.12 11.42
N ARG A 12 8.97 5.97 12.31
CA ARG A 12 7.91 5.59 13.28
C ARG A 12 6.61 5.15 12.60
N HIS A 13 6.21 5.79 11.50
CA HIS A 13 5.08 5.32 10.70
C HIS A 13 5.33 3.94 10.08
N VAL A 14 6.51 3.70 9.53
CA VAL A 14 6.87 2.39 8.97
C VAL A 14 6.90 1.32 10.07
N ALA A 15 7.40 1.65 11.26
CA ALA A 15 7.39 0.77 12.42
C ALA A 15 5.95 0.41 12.85
N ALA A 16 5.06 1.42 12.97
CA ALA A 16 3.65 1.19 13.24
C ALA A 16 3.01 0.30 12.16
N GLY A 17 3.30 0.58 10.89
CA GLY A 17 2.85 -0.24 9.78
C GLY A 17 3.30 -1.70 9.89
N ALA A 18 4.55 -1.96 10.28
CA ALA A 18 5.06 -3.31 10.50
C ALA A 18 4.33 -4.04 11.65
N LEU A 19 4.03 -3.35 12.74
CA LEU A 19 3.22 -3.93 13.84
C LEU A 19 1.81 -4.25 13.38
N PHE A 20 1.18 -3.36 12.61
CA PHE A 20 -0.15 -3.61 12.06
C PHE A 20 -0.15 -4.75 11.03
N LEU A 21 0.94 -4.97 10.27
CA LEU A 21 1.06 -6.15 9.42
C LEU A 21 1.09 -7.44 10.26
N VAL A 22 1.88 -7.46 11.34
CA VAL A 22 1.92 -8.62 12.26
C VAL A 22 0.55 -8.84 12.90
N ALA A 23 -0.09 -7.78 13.41
CA ALA A 23 -1.43 -7.86 14.00
C ALA A 23 -2.48 -8.32 12.99
N TRP A 24 -2.39 -7.88 11.73
CA TRP A 24 -3.26 -8.34 10.66
C TRP A 24 -3.08 -9.84 10.39
N GLN A 25 -1.84 -10.30 10.19
CA GLN A 25 -1.62 -11.72 9.92
C GLN A 25 -2.00 -12.60 11.12
N ALA A 26 -1.78 -12.14 12.36
CA ALA A 26 -2.29 -12.80 13.56
C ALA A 26 -3.82 -12.86 13.57
N ALA A 27 -4.49 -11.73 13.33
CA ALA A 27 -5.95 -11.65 13.27
C ALA A 27 -6.54 -12.65 12.25
N VAL A 28 -5.93 -12.75 11.07
CA VAL A 28 -6.37 -13.70 10.04
C VAL A 28 -6.09 -15.15 10.45
N LEU A 29 -4.93 -15.43 11.04
CA LEU A 29 -4.56 -16.77 11.51
C LEU A 29 -5.51 -17.28 12.62
N PHE A 30 -5.85 -16.40 13.57
CA PHE A 30 -6.71 -16.73 14.72
C PHE A 30 -8.21 -16.50 14.46
N GLY A 31 -8.61 -16.29 13.21
CA GLY A 31 -10.04 -16.24 12.83
C GLY A 31 -10.79 -15.00 13.31
N ALA A 32 -10.10 -13.87 13.51
CA ALA A 32 -10.74 -12.60 13.80
C ALA A 32 -11.65 -12.15 12.63
N PRO A 33 -12.64 -11.29 12.88
CA PRO A 33 -13.55 -10.82 11.85
C PRO A 33 -12.82 -10.20 10.64
N HIS A 34 -13.32 -10.45 9.43
CA HIS A 34 -12.69 -9.97 8.19
C HIS A 34 -12.43 -8.44 8.20
N ARG A 35 -13.39 -7.66 8.72
CA ARG A 35 -13.27 -6.19 8.85
C ARG A 35 -12.11 -5.77 9.75
N THR A 36 -11.83 -6.51 10.82
CA THR A 36 -10.64 -6.28 11.68
C THR A 36 -9.35 -6.50 10.89
N GLY A 37 -9.30 -7.57 10.09
CA GLY A 37 -8.17 -7.83 9.20
C GLY A 37 -7.96 -6.70 8.18
N VAL A 38 -9.03 -6.23 7.53
CA VAL A 38 -8.96 -5.11 6.58
C VAL A 38 -8.49 -3.83 7.26
N ALA A 39 -9.00 -3.54 8.46
CA ALA A 39 -8.58 -2.38 9.25
C ALA A 39 -7.06 -2.40 9.50
N PHE A 40 -6.53 -3.50 10.06
CA PHE A 40 -5.10 -3.63 10.29
C PHE A 40 -4.28 -3.65 8.99
N GLY A 41 -4.74 -4.33 7.94
CA GLY A 41 -3.99 -4.46 6.71
C GLY A 41 -3.93 -3.17 5.88
N LEU A 42 -5.08 -2.57 5.60
CA LEU A 42 -5.16 -1.39 4.73
C LEU A 42 -4.85 -0.11 5.53
N TYR A 43 -5.64 0.17 6.56
CA TYR A 43 -5.53 1.40 7.35
C TYR A 43 -4.25 1.37 8.20
N GLY A 44 -4.01 0.25 8.87
CA GLY A 44 -2.88 0.08 9.80
C GLY A 44 -1.54 -0.13 9.12
N PHE A 45 -1.43 -1.00 8.12
CA PHE A 45 -0.15 -1.34 7.51
C PHE A 45 0.14 -0.51 6.25
N VAL A 46 -0.67 -0.67 5.20
CA VAL A 46 -0.42 -0.04 3.90
C VAL A 46 -0.39 1.47 4.02
N LEU A 47 -1.47 2.07 4.55
CA LEU A 47 -1.62 3.52 4.59
C LEU A 47 -0.73 4.20 5.63
N HIS A 48 -0.38 3.55 6.75
CA HIS A 48 0.66 4.08 7.65
C HIS A 48 2.03 4.10 6.98
N THR A 49 2.43 2.99 6.36
CA THR A 49 3.75 2.89 5.72
C THR A 49 3.89 3.93 4.60
N VAL A 50 2.83 4.07 3.80
CA VAL A 50 2.70 5.08 2.76
C VAL A 50 2.74 6.50 3.33
N ALA A 51 2.00 6.80 4.40
CA ALA A 51 2.01 8.12 5.03
C ALA A 51 3.42 8.52 5.49
N GLY A 52 4.10 7.59 6.17
CA GLY A 52 5.48 7.77 6.60
C GLY A 52 6.43 8.08 5.44
N LYS A 53 6.36 7.30 4.36
CA LYS A 53 7.18 7.53 3.17
C LYS A 53 6.76 8.77 2.39
N GLY A 54 5.48 9.09 2.36
CA GLY A 54 4.92 10.29 1.73
C GLY A 54 5.55 11.56 2.27
N TYR A 55 5.66 11.70 3.59
CA TYR A 55 6.35 12.84 4.22
C TYR A 55 7.82 13.01 3.81
N SER A 56 8.51 11.90 3.52
CA SER A 56 9.92 11.95 3.09
C SER A 56 10.10 12.10 1.58
N LEU A 57 9.23 11.48 0.78
CA LEU A 57 9.41 11.32 -0.66
C LEU A 57 8.68 12.39 -1.44
N VAL A 58 7.42 12.70 -1.11
CA VAL A 58 6.61 13.63 -1.90
C VAL A 58 7.26 15.01 -1.96
N PRO A 59 7.71 15.65 -0.86
CA PRO A 59 8.37 16.94 -0.96
C PRO A 59 9.59 16.88 -1.90
N SER A 60 10.45 15.87 -1.73
CA SER A 60 11.64 15.68 -2.59
C SER A 60 11.28 15.51 -4.06
N TYR A 61 10.16 14.84 -4.34
CA TYR A 61 9.72 14.57 -5.69
C TYR A 61 9.34 15.83 -6.44
N PHE A 62 8.81 16.79 -5.71
CA PHE A 62 8.40 18.10 -6.20
C PHE A 62 9.48 19.17 -6.03
N ALA A 63 10.73 18.79 -5.71
CA ALA A 63 11.81 19.72 -5.40
C ALA A 63 11.43 20.73 -4.29
N ARG A 64 10.79 20.22 -3.24
CA ARG A 64 10.36 20.96 -2.05
C ARG A 64 10.86 20.30 -0.78
N GLN A 65 10.77 21.05 0.31
CA GLN A 65 10.97 20.55 1.66
C GLN A 65 9.65 20.61 2.42
N LEU A 66 9.40 19.63 3.30
CA LEU A 66 8.17 19.61 4.11
C LEU A 66 8.06 20.88 4.94
N VAL A 67 7.01 21.67 4.73
CA VAL A 67 6.85 22.97 5.42
C VAL A 67 6.03 22.87 6.71
N VAL A 68 5.32 21.75 6.93
CA VAL A 68 4.51 21.51 8.14
C VAL A 68 5.10 20.34 8.96
N PRO A 69 6.15 20.58 9.75
CA PRO A 69 6.89 19.51 10.39
C PRO A 69 6.16 18.83 11.55
N ARG A 70 5.09 19.43 12.08
CA ARG A 70 4.26 18.82 13.13
C ARG A 70 3.24 17.81 12.58
N ALA A 71 3.06 17.76 11.26
CA ALA A 71 2.07 16.88 10.64
C ALA A 71 2.38 15.37 10.81
N PRO A 72 3.65 14.90 10.70
CA PRO A 72 3.95 13.50 10.94
C PRO A 72 3.54 12.97 12.33
N PRO A 73 3.93 13.55 13.47
CA PRO A 73 3.47 13.03 14.76
C PRO A 73 1.95 13.10 14.93
N ALA A 74 1.30 14.17 14.46
CA ALA A 74 -0.15 14.32 14.58
C ALA A 74 -0.91 13.27 13.76
N SER A 75 -0.54 13.07 12.50
CA SER A 75 -1.15 12.05 11.64
C SER A 75 -0.87 10.64 12.15
N LEU A 76 0.33 10.34 12.65
CA LEU A 76 0.63 9.00 13.21
C LEU A 76 -0.35 8.62 14.31
N SER A 77 -0.54 9.50 15.30
CA SER A 77 -1.44 9.26 16.43
C SER A 77 -2.89 9.10 15.97
N LEU A 78 -3.36 10.00 15.12
CA LEU A 78 -4.73 9.99 14.60
C LEU A 78 -5.03 8.74 13.75
N LEU A 79 -4.11 8.39 12.84
CA LEU A 79 -4.25 7.20 11.99
C LEU A 79 -4.18 5.92 12.81
N SER A 80 -3.32 5.85 13.83
CA SER A 80 -3.18 4.67 14.71
C SER A 80 -4.44 4.45 15.54
N LEU A 81 -4.92 5.50 16.22
CA LEU A 81 -6.17 5.46 16.99
C LEU A 81 -7.35 5.13 16.09
N GLY A 82 -7.41 5.75 14.91
CA GLY A 82 -8.45 5.48 13.93
C GLY A 82 -8.48 4.03 13.47
N THR A 83 -7.30 3.47 13.18
CA THR A 83 -7.16 2.05 12.80
C THR A 83 -7.62 1.12 13.90
N VAL A 84 -7.19 1.34 15.15
CA VAL A 84 -7.58 0.49 16.29
C VAL A 84 -9.09 0.58 16.53
N GLY A 85 -9.67 1.78 16.51
CA GLY A 85 -11.11 1.98 16.65
C GLY A 85 -11.90 1.23 15.58
N LEU A 86 -11.52 1.38 14.30
CA LEU A 86 -12.16 0.66 13.18
C LEU A 86 -11.98 -0.86 13.28
N ALA A 87 -10.83 -1.33 13.76
CA ALA A 87 -10.55 -2.76 13.93
C ALA A 87 -11.34 -3.41 15.06
N ALA A 88 -11.73 -2.63 16.08
CA ALA A 88 -12.48 -3.10 17.25
C ALA A 88 -13.98 -3.28 16.98
N VAL A 89 -14.58 -2.47 16.10
CA VAL A 89 -16.03 -2.48 15.79
C VAL A 89 -16.64 -3.87 15.58
N PRO A 90 -15.99 -4.82 14.87
CA PRO A 90 -16.60 -6.11 14.59
C PRO A 90 -16.74 -7.04 15.80
N PHE A 91 -16.14 -6.73 16.94
CA PHE A 91 -16.17 -7.59 18.13
C PHE A 91 -17.44 -7.36 18.97
N PRO A 92 -18.03 -8.43 19.54
CA PRO A 92 -19.19 -8.31 20.41
C PRO A 92 -18.93 -7.39 21.60
N GLY A 93 -19.92 -6.56 21.96
CA GLY A 93 -19.85 -5.66 23.10
C GLY A 93 -19.11 -4.34 22.85
N VAL A 94 -18.51 -4.14 21.67
CA VAL A 94 -17.90 -2.85 21.30
C VAL A 94 -18.99 -1.86 20.87
N PRO A 95 -19.15 -0.70 21.55
CA PRO A 95 -20.18 0.28 21.19
C PRO A 95 -19.92 0.92 19.82
N ALA A 96 -20.99 1.24 19.07
CA ALA A 96 -20.91 1.88 17.75
C ALA A 96 -20.11 3.19 17.75
N VAL A 97 -20.15 3.94 18.86
CA VAL A 97 -19.37 5.18 19.03
C VAL A 97 -17.86 4.98 18.88
N VAL A 98 -17.33 3.79 19.21
CA VAL A 98 -15.91 3.46 19.01
C VAL A 98 -15.57 3.45 17.52
N GLY A 99 -16.48 2.93 16.68
CA GLY A 99 -16.33 2.94 15.23
C GLY A 99 -16.36 4.33 14.64
N VAL A 100 -17.32 5.15 15.07
CA VAL A 100 -17.44 6.55 14.62
C VAL A 100 -16.22 7.35 15.05
N ALA A 101 -15.80 7.26 16.30
CA ALA A 101 -14.60 7.92 16.80
C ALA A 101 -13.34 7.46 16.04
N GLY A 102 -13.22 6.16 15.77
CA GLY A 102 -12.15 5.61 14.94
C GLY A 102 -12.14 6.19 13.53
N ALA A 103 -13.30 6.24 12.87
CA ALA A 103 -13.43 6.80 11.53
C ALA A 103 -13.11 8.32 11.50
N VAL A 104 -13.55 9.08 12.51
CA VAL A 104 -13.23 10.51 12.67
C VAL A 104 -11.73 10.72 12.86
N CYS A 105 -11.10 9.99 13.79
CA CYS A 105 -9.66 10.06 14.01
C CYS A 105 -8.90 9.75 12.72
N TRP A 106 -9.32 8.70 11.99
CA TRP A 106 -8.68 8.32 10.75
C TRP A 106 -8.81 9.40 9.66
N ALA A 107 -10.02 9.95 9.48
CA ALA A 107 -10.26 11.02 8.52
C ALA A 107 -9.48 12.31 8.84
N LEU A 108 -9.40 12.69 10.12
CA LEU A 108 -8.56 13.81 10.57
C LEU A 108 -7.08 13.55 10.30
N GLY A 109 -6.60 12.32 10.54
CA GLY A 109 -5.23 11.92 10.22
C GLY A 109 -4.92 12.04 8.72
N ALA A 110 -5.85 11.62 7.87
CA ALA A 110 -5.75 11.77 6.41
C ALA A 110 -5.75 13.24 5.99
N LEU A 111 -6.60 14.09 6.59
CA LEU A 111 -6.62 15.54 6.35
C LEU A 111 -5.31 16.21 6.76
N VAL A 112 -4.73 15.84 7.90
CA VAL A 112 -3.41 16.36 8.34
C VAL A 112 -2.32 15.97 7.35
N LEU A 113 -2.32 14.72 6.86
CA LEU A 113 -1.37 14.24 5.88
C LEU A 113 -1.49 14.99 4.54
N VAL A 114 -2.69 14.99 3.95
CA VAL A 114 -2.95 15.63 2.66
C VAL A 114 -2.77 17.14 2.76
N GLY A 115 -3.26 17.78 3.82
CA GLY A 115 -3.10 19.21 4.04
C GLY A 115 -1.63 19.62 4.13
N ALA A 116 -0.81 18.87 4.88
CA ALA A 116 0.62 19.17 5.00
C ALA A 116 1.38 18.96 3.70
N LEU A 117 1.13 17.86 2.98
CA LEU A 117 1.79 17.56 1.71
C LEU A 117 1.32 18.49 0.58
N GLY A 118 0.00 18.69 0.46
CA GLY A 118 -0.62 19.60 -0.50
C GLY A 118 -0.12 21.03 -0.30
N TRP A 119 -0.08 21.51 0.95
CA TRP A 119 0.51 22.81 1.26
C TRP A 119 1.99 22.87 0.90
N THR A 120 2.76 21.80 1.12
CA THR A 120 4.17 21.74 0.75
C THR A 120 4.41 21.86 -0.76
N VAL A 121 3.53 21.30 -1.59
CA VAL A 121 3.70 21.26 -3.06
C VAL A 121 2.80 22.26 -3.81
N ARG A 122 2.14 23.17 -3.09
CA ARG A 122 1.10 24.08 -3.62
C ARG A 122 1.52 24.94 -4.81
N ASP A 123 2.80 25.27 -4.91
CA ASP A 123 3.39 26.09 -5.97
C ASP A 123 3.95 25.25 -7.15
N ASN A 124 3.81 23.92 -7.09
CA ASN A 124 4.30 23.00 -8.11
C ASN A 124 3.39 21.76 -8.26
N VAL A 125 2.07 21.92 -8.17
CA VAL A 125 1.11 20.80 -8.15
C VAL A 125 1.20 19.84 -9.35
N THR A 126 1.67 20.31 -10.50
CA THR A 126 1.88 19.50 -11.71
C THR A 126 3.22 18.76 -11.71
N GLY A 127 4.11 19.04 -10.76
CA GLY A 127 5.43 18.44 -10.66
C GLY A 127 6.39 18.85 -11.78
N ARG A 128 6.17 20.01 -12.43
CA ARG A 128 7.05 20.53 -13.51
C ARG A 128 8.49 20.66 -13.04
N GLN A 129 8.67 21.17 -11.81
CA GLN A 129 9.95 21.11 -11.12
C GLN A 129 10.05 19.76 -10.41
N THR A 130 11.11 19.01 -10.68
CA THR A 130 11.32 17.68 -10.08
C THR A 130 12.62 17.70 -9.30
N GLY A 131 12.69 17.02 -8.14
CA GLY A 131 13.96 16.77 -7.44
C GLY A 131 14.89 15.78 -8.15
N THR A 132 14.80 15.69 -9.48
CA THR A 132 15.65 14.84 -10.32
C THR A 132 16.85 15.66 -10.74
N GLY A 133 18.02 15.38 -10.15
CA GLY A 133 19.26 16.08 -10.44
C GLY A 133 19.79 15.81 -11.86
N GLU A 134 20.72 16.66 -12.31
CA GLU A 134 21.27 16.60 -13.67
C GLU A 134 21.83 15.23 -14.10
N PRO A 135 22.47 14.42 -13.23
CA PRO A 135 22.90 13.07 -13.61
C PRO A 135 21.77 12.11 -14.02
N ASN A 136 20.51 12.48 -13.77
CA ASN A 136 19.31 11.72 -14.14
C ASN A 136 18.34 12.57 -15.00
N ALA A 137 18.88 13.56 -15.71
CA ALA A 137 18.15 14.52 -16.54
C ALA A 137 17.17 13.86 -17.55
N ASP A 138 17.58 12.73 -18.08
CA ASP A 138 16.85 11.87 -19.02
C ASP A 138 15.58 11.25 -18.41
N ARG A 139 15.52 11.07 -17.09
CA ARG A 139 14.34 10.53 -16.36
C ARG A 139 13.25 11.58 -16.11
N ARG A 140 13.56 12.88 -16.28
CA ARG A 140 12.66 13.99 -15.91
C ARG A 140 11.29 13.89 -16.55
N ARG A 141 11.18 13.41 -17.80
CA ARG A 141 9.89 13.29 -18.49
C ARG A 141 8.94 12.32 -17.77
N VAL A 142 9.44 11.12 -17.44
CA VAL A 142 8.67 10.09 -16.73
C VAL A 142 8.36 10.57 -15.31
N ASP A 143 9.33 11.17 -14.62
CA ASP A 143 9.11 11.68 -13.26
C ASP A 143 8.04 12.77 -13.20
N ARG A 144 8.05 13.73 -14.13
CA ARG A 144 7.02 14.79 -14.23
C ARG A 144 5.64 14.20 -14.45
N PHE A 145 5.55 13.26 -15.41
CA PHE A 145 4.29 12.61 -15.71
C PHE A 145 3.76 11.82 -14.51
N ALA A 146 4.61 11.06 -13.82
CA ALA A 146 4.23 10.33 -12.60
C ALA A 146 3.82 11.27 -11.44
N ASN A 147 4.52 12.40 -11.25
CA ASN A 147 4.19 13.37 -10.21
C ASN A 147 2.80 13.98 -10.40
N ALA A 148 2.35 14.17 -11.64
CA ALA A 148 1.03 14.74 -11.94
C ALA A 148 -0.14 13.89 -11.39
N PHE A 149 0.10 12.61 -11.05
CA PHE A 149 -0.90 11.73 -10.46
C PHE A 149 -0.86 11.69 -8.92
N VAL A 150 0.12 12.32 -8.26
CA VAL A 150 0.16 12.43 -6.79
C VAL A 150 -1.03 13.23 -6.23
N PRO A 151 -1.47 14.34 -6.86
CA PRO A 151 -2.72 15.00 -6.46
C PRO A 151 -3.96 14.09 -6.59
N VAL A 152 -3.98 13.19 -7.59
CA VAL A 152 -5.08 12.22 -7.78
C VAL A 152 -5.13 11.24 -6.61
N VAL A 153 -3.96 10.75 -6.17
CA VAL A 153 -3.83 9.94 -4.94
C VAL A 153 -4.38 10.69 -3.72
N PHE A 154 -4.09 11.98 -3.59
CA PHE A 154 -4.65 12.78 -2.48
C PHE A 154 -6.17 12.88 -2.56
N GLY A 155 -6.73 13.07 -3.76
CA GLY A 155 -8.17 13.04 -4.00
C GLY A 155 -8.78 11.71 -3.56
N TYR A 156 -8.18 10.57 -3.94
CA TYR A 156 -8.63 9.26 -3.51
C TYR A 156 -8.52 9.04 -2.00
N LEU A 157 -7.47 9.54 -1.36
CA LEU A 157 -7.30 9.42 0.09
C LEU A 157 -8.39 10.20 0.83
N LEU A 158 -8.70 11.42 0.40
CA LEU A 158 -9.77 12.21 0.98
C LEU A 158 -11.15 11.60 0.71
N ALA A 159 -11.42 11.15 -0.52
CA ALA A 159 -12.68 10.51 -0.87
C ALA A 159 -12.90 9.20 -0.10
N GLY A 160 -11.86 8.35 0.02
CA GLY A 160 -11.92 7.11 0.79
C GLY A 160 -12.01 7.34 2.30
N ALA A 161 -11.36 8.38 2.84
CA ALA A 161 -11.50 8.80 4.23
C ALA A 161 -12.91 9.28 4.55
N TYR A 162 -13.45 10.13 3.69
CA TYR A 162 -14.83 10.60 3.79
C TYR A 162 -15.81 9.42 3.71
N GLU A 163 -15.66 8.53 2.71
CA GLU A 163 -16.58 7.39 2.55
C GLU A 163 -16.52 6.45 3.75
N THR A 164 -15.34 6.21 4.32
CA THR A 164 -15.19 5.43 5.56
C THR A 164 -15.97 6.08 6.70
N LEU A 165 -15.84 7.39 6.87
CA LEU A 165 -16.56 8.15 7.89
C LEU A 165 -18.08 8.16 7.64
N ALA A 166 -18.52 8.43 6.42
CA ALA A 166 -19.92 8.49 6.04
C ALA A 166 -20.61 7.14 6.28
N VAL A 167 -20.02 6.04 5.82
CA VAL A 167 -20.58 4.69 6.00
C VAL A 167 -20.61 4.28 7.47
N THR A 168 -19.61 4.66 8.26
CA THR A 168 -19.54 4.31 9.69
C THR A 168 -20.44 5.18 10.55
N GLY A 169 -20.59 6.46 10.20
CA GLY A 169 -21.36 7.46 10.95
C GLY A 169 -22.79 7.71 10.45
N GLY A 170 -23.22 7.05 9.37
CA GLY A 170 -24.54 7.23 8.78
C GLY A 170 -24.71 8.53 7.95
N GLY A 171 -23.62 9.06 7.41
CA GLY A 171 -23.63 10.22 6.51
C GLY A 171 -23.92 9.85 5.04
N PRO A 172 -24.05 10.85 4.15
CA PRO A 172 -24.26 10.60 2.73
C PRO A 172 -23.03 9.94 2.10
N SER A 173 -23.26 8.84 1.39
CA SER A 173 -22.22 8.03 0.75
C SER A 173 -21.90 8.54 -0.66
N LEU A 174 -20.62 8.65 -1.00
CA LEU A 174 -20.13 9.01 -2.33
C LEU A 174 -20.37 7.89 -3.34
N THR A 175 -20.22 6.63 -2.89
CA THR A 175 -20.27 5.47 -3.79
C THR A 175 -21.62 4.78 -3.79
N GLY A 176 -22.38 4.88 -2.71
CA GLY A 176 -23.56 4.07 -2.45
C GLY A 176 -23.26 2.58 -2.24
N ARG A 177 -21.98 2.17 -2.11
CA ARG A 177 -21.54 0.76 -2.06
C ARG A 177 -20.98 0.33 -0.70
N GLY A 178 -21.14 1.17 0.32
CA GLY A 178 -20.68 0.89 1.68
C GLY A 178 -19.16 0.79 1.78
N LEU A 179 -18.68 0.04 2.77
CA LEU A 179 -17.23 -0.07 3.04
C LEU A 179 -16.43 -0.67 1.88
N ALA A 180 -17.05 -1.50 1.03
CA ALA A 180 -16.35 -2.05 -0.13
C ALA A 180 -15.95 -0.96 -1.13
N GLY A 181 -16.79 0.08 -1.30
CA GLY A 181 -16.48 1.25 -2.10
C GLY A 181 -15.32 2.06 -1.50
N ALA A 182 -15.38 2.34 -0.18
CA ALA A 182 -14.30 3.01 0.54
C ALA A 182 -12.96 2.27 0.41
N ILE A 183 -12.98 0.95 0.56
CA ILE A 183 -11.80 0.09 0.46
C ILE A 183 -11.21 0.13 -0.96
N HIS A 184 -11.99 0.18 -2.03
CA HIS A 184 -11.44 0.31 -3.39
C HIS A 184 -10.80 1.69 -3.61
N LEU A 185 -11.44 2.77 -3.16
CA LEU A 185 -10.85 4.11 -3.22
C LEU A 185 -9.51 4.17 -2.48
N LEU A 186 -9.41 3.54 -1.31
CA LEU A 186 -8.20 3.53 -0.49
C LEU A 186 -7.14 2.52 -0.98
N ALA A 187 -7.50 1.27 -1.23
CA ALA A 187 -6.54 0.25 -1.64
C ALA A 187 -6.05 0.47 -3.08
N ALA A 188 -6.97 0.63 -4.03
CA ALA A 188 -6.62 0.81 -5.43
C ALA A 188 -6.28 2.27 -5.75
N GLY A 189 -7.14 3.21 -5.36
CA GLY A 189 -6.97 4.64 -5.64
C GLY A 189 -5.82 5.31 -4.89
N VAL A 190 -5.47 4.83 -3.68
CA VAL A 190 -4.31 5.34 -2.92
C VAL A 190 -3.15 4.36 -3.00
N GLY A 191 -3.31 3.15 -2.45
CA GLY A 191 -2.22 2.18 -2.33
C GLY A 191 -1.59 1.79 -3.67
N VAL A 192 -2.39 1.23 -4.58
CA VAL A 192 -1.92 0.73 -5.89
C VAL A 192 -1.45 1.88 -6.78
N LEU A 193 -2.21 2.98 -6.87
CA LEU A 193 -1.79 4.16 -7.65
C LEU A 193 -0.48 4.78 -7.12
N LEU A 194 -0.24 4.74 -5.81
CA LEU A 194 1.07 5.13 -5.25
C LEU A 194 2.18 4.16 -5.64
N VAL A 195 1.94 2.85 -5.60
CA VAL A 195 2.91 1.88 -6.12
C VAL A 195 3.27 2.20 -7.57
N PHE A 196 2.32 2.60 -8.41
CA PHE A 196 2.60 2.99 -9.80
C PHE A 196 3.38 4.30 -9.89
N THR A 197 2.84 5.38 -9.32
CA THR A 197 3.41 6.73 -9.43
C THR A 197 4.80 6.82 -8.80
N VAL A 198 4.95 6.29 -7.58
CA VAL A 198 6.22 6.23 -6.88
C VAL A 198 7.11 5.15 -7.50
N GLY A 199 6.55 4.02 -7.94
CA GLY A 199 7.30 2.91 -8.51
C GLY A 199 8.01 3.28 -9.82
N PHE A 200 7.33 3.96 -10.75
CA PHE A 200 7.93 4.46 -11.99
C PHE A 200 9.02 5.52 -11.75
N ARG A 201 9.13 6.04 -10.53
CA ARG A 201 10.20 6.94 -10.11
C ARG A 201 11.32 6.18 -9.39
N LEU A 202 11.00 5.45 -8.33
CA LEU A 202 12.00 4.80 -7.46
C LEU A 202 12.61 3.56 -8.07
N LEU A 203 11.78 2.65 -8.60
CA LEU A 203 12.24 1.32 -9.01
C LEU A 203 13.27 1.40 -10.16
N PRO A 204 13.10 2.27 -11.18
CA PRO A 204 14.13 2.51 -12.18
C PRO A 204 15.49 2.95 -11.61
N ARG A 205 15.49 3.67 -10.48
CA ARG A 205 16.72 4.12 -9.81
C ARG A 205 17.38 3.01 -9.00
N PHE A 206 16.59 2.18 -8.31
CA PHE A 206 17.12 1.02 -7.60
C PHE A 206 17.67 -0.04 -8.57
N LEU A 207 17.00 -0.24 -9.70
CA LEU A 207 17.37 -1.19 -10.74
C LEU A 207 18.35 -0.61 -11.76
N VAL A 208 18.65 0.70 -11.71
CA VAL A 208 19.54 1.39 -12.67
C VAL A 208 19.15 1.06 -14.12
N SER A 209 17.86 1.13 -14.40
CA SER A 209 17.27 0.77 -15.70
C SER A 209 16.15 1.74 -16.06
N TYR A 210 15.55 1.60 -17.24
CA TYR A 210 14.52 2.50 -17.76
C TYR A 210 13.20 1.77 -18.01
N PRO A 211 12.07 2.30 -17.51
CA PRO A 211 10.79 1.71 -17.81
C PRO A 211 10.40 2.04 -19.26
N PRO A 212 9.70 1.14 -19.96
CA PRO A 212 9.10 1.47 -21.25
C PRO A 212 8.11 2.63 -21.07
N SER A 213 8.37 3.78 -21.70
CA SER A 213 7.57 5.01 -21.51
C SER A 213 6.11 4.85 -21.94
N ALA A 214 5.84 4.02 -22.95
CA ALA A 214 4.49 3.68 -23.38
C ALA A 214 3.68 3.01 -22.26
N LEU A 215 4.30 2.12 -21.48
CA LEU A 215 3.62 1.49 -20.33
C LEU A 215 3.31 2.51 -19.24
N VAL A 216 4.22 3.47 -18.98
CA VAL A 216 3.94 4.56 -18.04
C VAL A 216 2.71 5.37 -18.46
N ALA A 217 2.62 5.70 -19.75
CA ALA A 217 1.52 6.48 -20.33
C ALA A 217 0.16 5.77 -20.28
N VAL A 218 0.15 4.43 -20.24
CA VAL A 218 -1.08 3.63 -20.13
C VAL A 218 -1.44 3.35 -18.66
N VAL A 219 -0.47 2.89 -17.87
CA VAL A 219 -0.69 2.43 -16.50
C VAL A 219 -1.22 3.52 -15.59
N LEU A 220 -0.66 4.73 -15.66
CA LEU A 220 -1.04 5.80 -14.75
C LEU A 220 -2.47 6.31 -14.98
N PRO A 221 -2.91 6.63 -16.22
CA PRO A 221 -4.32 6.95 -16.47
C PRO A 221 -5.27 5.79 -16.12
N ALA A 222 -4.93 4.56 -16.51
CA ALA A 222 -5.78 3.40 -16.22
C ALA A 222 -5.94 3.18 -14.70
N GLY A 223 -4.83 3.25 -13.95
CA GLY A 223 -4.82 3.15 -12.49
C GLY A 223 -5.47 4.34 -11.78
N ALA A 224 -5.53 5.50 -12.44
CA ALA A 224 -6.23 6.68 -11.93
C ALA A 224 -7.74 6.63 -12.16
N LEU A 225 -8.22 5.98 -13.23
CA LEU A 225 -9.65 5.91 -13.56
C LEU A 225 -10.34 4.67 -12.97
N GLY A 226 -9.66 3.52 -13.00
CA GLY A 226 -10.19 2.22 -12.55
C GLY A 226 -10.86 2.26 -11.17
N PRO A 227 -10.18 2.78 -10.12
CA PRO A 227 -10.72 2.76 -8.76
C PRO A 227 -12.05 3.50 -8.59
N THR A 228 -12.23 4.64 -9.24
CA THR A 228 -13.52 5.37 -9.19
C THR A 228 -14.62 4.58 -9.89
N LEU A 229 -14.33 4.03 -11.08
CA LEU A 229 -15.29 3.24 -11.85
C LEU A 229 -15.73 1.99 -11.07
N VAL A 230 -14.77 1.29 -10.47
CA VAL A 230 -15.06 0.10 -9.64
C VAL A 230 -15.81 0.50 -8.38
N ALA A 231 -15.30 1.45 -7.59
CA ALA A 231 -15.88 1.81 -6.29
C ALA A 231 -17.34 2.28 -6.38
N GLY A 232 -17.69 3.09 -7.39
CA GLY A 232 -19.06 3.59 -7.58
C GLY A 232 -20.02 2.56 -8.19
N ASN A 233 -19.48 1.55 -8.88
CA ASN A 233 -20.28 0.59 -9.65
C ASN A 233 -20.06 -0.86 -9.22
N LEU A 234 -19.63 -1.10 -7.98
CA LEU A 234 -19.48 -2.46 -7.47
C LEU A 234 -20.75 -3.28 -7.73
N TRP A 235 -20.53 -4.57 -7.99
CA TRP A 235 -21.55 -5.62 -8.16
C TRP A 235 -22.19 -5.73 -9.55
N GLY A 236 -21.80 -4.93 -10.55
CA GLY A 236 -22.17 -5.23 -11.94
C GLY A 236 -22.33 -4.02 -12.86
N GLY A 237 -22.75 -4.32 -14.10
CA GLY A 237 -22.99 -3.31 -15.13
C GLY A 237 -21.73 -2.93 -15.94
N THR A 238 -21.94 -2.15 -16.99
CA THR A 238 -20.88 -1.76 -17.94
C THR A 238 -19.75 -0.99 -17.27
N TRP A 239 -20.07 -0.07 -16.35
CA TRP A 239 -19.07 0.73 -15.65
C TRP A 239 -18.18 -0.11 -14.72
N PHE A 240 -18.73 -1.14 -14.06
CA PHE A 240 -17.92 -2.08 -13.27
C PHE A 240 -16.92 -2.82 -14.14
N ARG A 241 -17.37 -3.33 -15.29
CA ARG A 241 -16.53 -4.05 -16.26
C ARG A 241 -15.43 -3.15 -16.82
N LEU A 242 -15.76 -1.93 -17.21
CA LEU A 242 -14.77 -0.94 -17.67
C LEU A 242 -13.75 -0.62 -16.57
N GLY A 243 -14.20 -0.45 -15.33
CA GLY A 243 -13.32 -0.27 -14.17
C GLY A 243 -12.39 -1.45 -13.95
N ALA A 244 -12.91 -2.68 -13.97
CA ALA A 244 -12.13 -3.90 -13.81
C ALA A 244 -11.09 -4.09 -14.93
N VAL A 245 -11.45 -3.77 -16.17
CA VAL A 245 -10.51 -3.76 -17.31
C VAL A 245 -9.43 -2.69 -17.09
N ALA A 246 -9.79 -1.48 -16.69
CA ALA A 246 -8.82 -0.41 -16.44
C ALA A 246 -7.83 -0.76 -15.31
N GLU A 247 -8.31 -1.27 -14.16
CA GLU A 247 -7.43 -1.72 -13.08
C GLU A 247 -6.52 -2.88 -13.51
N THR A 248 -7.05 -3.81 -14.30
CA THR A 248 -6.25 -4.92 -14.84
C THR A 248 -5.15 -4.43 -15.78
N LEU A 249 -5.49 -3.55 -16.72
CA LEU A 249 -4.51 -2.94 -17.63
C LEU A 249 -3.40 -2.22 -16.86
N ALA A 250 -3.76 -1.53 -15.78
CA ALA A 250 -2.79 -0.85 -14.93
C ALA A 250 -1.86 -1.83 -14.20
N ILE A 251 -2.40 -2.86 -13.54
CA ILE A 251 -1.61 -3.84 -12.80
C ILE A 251 -0.74 -4.69 -13.74
N VAL A 252 -1.30 -5.20 -14.84
CA VAL A 252 -0.55 -5.99 -15.84
C VAL A 252 0.51 -5.14 -16.51
N GLY A 253 0.18 -3.91 -16.92
CA GLY A 253 1.15 -2.99 -17.52
C GLY A 253 2.29 -2.64 -16.58
N PHE A 254 1.99 -2.42 -15.29
CA PHE A 254 3.03 -2.19 -14.28
C PHE A 254 3.87 -3.45 -14.04
N ALA A 255 3.26 -4.63 -14.01
CA ALA A 255 3.97 -5.90 -13.88
C ALA A 255 4.97 -6.10 -15.02
N VAL A 256 4.55 -5.89 -16.27
CA VAL A 256 5.43 -5.97 -17.45
C VAL A 256 6.56 -4.94 -17.32
N ALA A 257 6.26 -3.69 -16.98
CA ALA A 257 7.29 -2.66 -16.82
C ALA A 257 8.31 -3.02 -15.73
N TYR A 258 7.85 -3.57 -14.59
CA TYR A 258 8.70 -3.99 -13.50
C TYR A 258 9.58 -5.18 -13.87
N VAL A 259 9.02 -6.21 -14.50
CA VAL A 259 9.78 -7.37 -14.98
C VAL A 259 10.84 -6.94 -15.99
N VAL A 260 10.51 -6.04 -16.92
CA VAL A 260 11.49 -5.49 -17.88
C VAL A 260 12.63 -4.77 -17.15
N LEU A 261 12.32 -3.92 -16.17
CA LEU A 261 13.33 -3.25 -15.34
C LEU A 261 14.20 -4.27 -14.59
N PHE A 262 13.58 -5.31 -14.02
CA PHE A 262 14.25 -6.32 -13.22
C PHE A 262 15.19 -7.19 -14.04
N VAL A 263 14.74 -7.66 -15.21
CA VAL A 263 15.53 -8.51 -16.12
C VAL A 263 16.71 -7.74 -16.71
N ARG A 264 16.52 -6.45 -17.05
CA ARG A 264 17.58 -5.59 -17.58
C ARG A 264 18.58 -5.11 -16.53
N SER A 265 18.33 -5.37 -15.24
CA SER A 265 19.15 -4.88 -14.16
C SER A 265 20.21 -5.89 -13.74
N ASP A 266 21.45 -5.44 -13.65
CA ASP A 266 22.53 -6.18 -12.99
C ASP A 266 22.49 -6.01 -11.46
N ARG A 267 21.64 -5.13 -10.94
CA ARG A 267 21.50 -4.87 -9.49
C ARG A 267 20.37 -5.68 -8.88
N ARG A 268 20.71 -6.88 -8.40
CA ARG A 268 19.76 -7.75 -7.70
C ARG A 268 19.97 -7.65 -6.19
N ARG A 269 19.24 -6.75 -5.56
CA ARG A 269 19.17 -6.62 -4.09
C ARG A 269 17.96 -7.36 -3.55
N VAL A 270 18.04 -7.94 -2.36
CA VAL A 270 16.96 -8.77 -1.79
C VAL A 270 15.60 -8.09 -1.78
N GLY A 271 15.54 -6.79 -1.43
CA GLY A 271 14.27 -6.05 -1.40
C GLY A 271 13.58 -5.92 -2.76
N LEU A 272 14.27 -6.14 -3.88
CA LEU A 272 13.67 -6.06 -5.23
C LEU A 272 12.91 -7.34 -5.61
N TYR A 273 13.11 -8.46 -4.90
CA TYR A 273 12.26 -9.64 -5.08
C TYR A 273 10.84 -9.43 -4.52
N GLY A 274 10.67 -8.50 -3.57
CA GLY A 274 9.36 -8.18 -3.01
C GLY A 274 8.39 -7.63 -4.06
N PRO A 275 8.70 -6.51 -4.74
CA PRO A 275 7.86 -6.02 -5.83
C PRO A 275 7.73 -7.01 -6.99
N LEU A 276 8.74 -7.85 -7.28
CA LEU A 276 8.65 -8.88 -8.32
C LEU A 276 7.54 -9.90 -8.01
N LEU A 277 7.56 -10.48 -6.81
CA LEU A 277 6.53 -11.43 -6.38
C LEU A 277 5.17 -10.72 -6.18
N GLY A 278 5.21 -9.48 -5.69
CA GLY A 278 4.03 -8.64 -5.54
C GLY A 278 3.28 -8.47 -6.86
N VAL A 279 3.96 -8.07 -7.95
CA VAL A 279 3.29 -7.90 -9.25
C VAL A 279 2.71 -9.20 -9.80
N VAL A 280 3.36 -10.34 -9.58
CA VAL A 280 2.82 -11.66 -9.96
C VAL A 280 1.51 -11.95 -9.22
N LEU A 281 1.49 -11.77 -7.90
CA LEU A 281 0.28 -11.96 -7.09
C LEU A 281 -0.82 -10.95 -7.44
N GLY A 282 -0.43 -9.72 -7.78
CA GLY A 282 -1.35 -8.68 -8.26
C GLY A 282 -2.03 -9.07 -9.56
N VAL A 283 -1.29 -9.61 -10.54
CA VAL A 283 -1.85 -10.10 -11.80
C VAL A 283 -2.90 -11.19 -11.53
N VAL A 284 -2.59 -12.17 -10.68
CA VAL A 284 -3.58 -13.20 -10.28
C VAL A 284 -4.79 -12.58 -9.59
N GLY A 285 -4.55 -11.60 -8.70
CA GLY A 285 -5.60 -10.86 -8.00
C GLY A 285 -6.57 -10.13 -8.93
N VAL A 286 -6.06 -9.41 -9.93
CA VAL A 286 -6.91 -8.70 -10.91
C VAL A 286 -7.57 -9.63 -11.91
N SER A 287 -6.95 -10.77 -12.26
CA SER A 287 -7.62 -11.80 -13.06
C SER A 287 -8.87 -12.32 -12.36
N LEU A 288 -8.81 -12.49 -11.03
CA LEU A 288 -9.98 -12.85 -10.23
C LEU A 288 -11.01 -11.70 -10.18
N GLY A 289 -10.56 -10.44 -10.12
CA GLY A 289 -11.43 -9.27 -10.22
C GLY A 289 -12.16 -9.16 -11.56
N LEU A 290 -11.49 -9.46 -12.68
CA LEU A 290 -12.13 -9.59 -14.00
C LEU A 290 -13.16 -10.71 -14.00
N HIS A 291 -12.82 -11.86 -13.42
CA HIS A 291 -13.78 -12.97 -13.31
C HIS A 291 -15.04 -12.53 -12.57
N PHE A 292 -14.93 -11.75 -11.48
CA PHE A 292 -16.10 -11.17 -10.80
C PHE A 292 -16.94 -10.27 -11.70
N ALA A 293 -16.29 -9.46 -12.55
CA ALA A 293 -16.98 -8.49 -13.40
C ALA A 293 -17.71 -9.12 -14.60
N PHE A 294 -17.21 -10.25 -15.10
CA PHE A 294 -17.72 -10.87 -16.33
C PHE A 294 -18.48 -12.17 -16.10
N VAL A 295 -18.13 -12.96 -15.08
CA VAL A 295 -18.69 -14.30 -14.85
C VAL A 295 -19.46 -14.34 -13.53
N GLY A 296 -18.89 -13.78 -12.46
CA GLY A 296 -19.47 -13.78 -11.13
C GLY A 296 -18.45 -14.11 -10.05
N VAL A 297 -18.90 -14.19 -8.80
CA VAL A 297 -18.03 -14.39 -7.64
C VAL A 297 -17.99 -15.89 -7.27
N PRO A 298 -16.89 -16.61 -7.53
CA PRO A 298 -16.73 -17.98 -7.07
C PRO A 298 -16.64 -18.06 -5.54
N THR A 299 -16.94 -19.24 -5.01
CA THR A 299 -16.74 -19.57 -3.59
C THR A 299 -15.30 -19.27 -3.16
N GLY A 300 -15.12 -18.57 -2.04
CA GLY A 300 -13.80 -18.15 -1.54
C GLY A 300 -13.13 -17.05 -2.37
N GLY A 301 -13.74 -16.63 -3.49
CA GLY A 301 -13.18 -15.65 -4.42
C GLY A 301 -12.88 -14.31 -3.76
N VAL A 302 -13.83 -13.73 -3.03
CA VAL A 302 -13.65 -12.42 -2.38
C VAL A 302 -12.45 -12.44 -1.43
N THR A 303 -12.32 -13.49 -0.62
CA THR A 303 -11.18 -13.67 0.30
C THR A 303 -9.88 -13.80 -0.47
N ALA A 304 -9.83 -14.65 -1.51
CA ALA A 304 -8.64 -14.82 -2.34
C ALA A 304 -8.23 -13.50 -3.01
N HIS A 305 -9.17 -12.77 -3.63
CA HIS A 305 -8.92 -11.49 -4.29
C HIS A 305 -8.35 -10.46 -3.32
N TYR A 306 -8.97 -10.34 -2.14
CA TYR A 306 -8.51 -9.45 -1.08
C TYR A 306 -7.08 -9.79 -0.61
N ARG A 307 -6.79 -11.07 -0.36
CA ARG A 307 -5.48 -11.51 0.14
C ARG A 307 -4.39 -11.32 -0.92
N LEU A 308 -4.67 -11.70 -2.17
CA LEU A 308 -3.77 -11.54 -3.30
C LEU A 308 -3.41 -10.07 -3.56
N ASN A 309 -4.38 -9.15 -3.50
CA ASN A 309 -4.11 -7.74 -3.79
C ASN A 309 -3.56 -6.97 -2.58
N LEU A 310 -4.10 -7.18 -1.38
CA LEU A 310 -3.71 -6.37 -0.22
C LEU A 310 -2.45 -6.92 0.47
N THR A 311 -2.36 -8.22 0.76
CA THR A 311 -1.13 -8.80 1.34
C THR A 311 -0.13 -9.13 0.23
N GLY A 312 -0.59 -9.76 -0.86
CA GLY A 312 0.27 -10.18 -1.96
C GLY A 312 0.87 -9.01 -2.72
N PHE A 313 0.09 -8.30 -3.54
CA PHE A 313 0.59 -7.19 -4.33
C PHE A 313 1.11 -6.05 -3.47
N LEU A 314 0.24 -5.40 -2.69
CA LEU A 314 0.64 -4.24 -1.90
C LEU A 314 1.62 -4.62 -0.78
N GLY A 315 1.29 -5.63 0.03
CA GLY A 315 2.10 -5.98 1.19
C GLY A 315 3.50 -6.48 0.86
N VAL A 316 3.64 -7.45 -0.05
CA VAL A 316 4.97 -7.96 -0.45
C VAL A 316 5.79 -6.88 -1.16
N THR A 317 5.16 -6.04 -1.98
CA THR A 317 5.82 -4.88 -2.61
C THR A 317 6.34 -3.90 -1.56
N ILE A 318 5.51 -3.54 -0.57
CA ILE A 318 5.88 -2.61 0.50
C ILE A 318 7.03 -3.18 1.34
N VAL A 319 6.97 -4.46 1.74
CA VAL A 319 8.04 -5.12 2.51
C VAL A 319 9.36 -5.10 1.74
N GLY A 320 9.35 -5.45 0.45
CA GLY A 320 10.56 -5.40 -0.37
C GLY A 320 11.14 -3.99 -0.53
N ILE A 321 10.28 -2.99 -0.80
CA ILE A 321 10.69 -1.59 -0.87
C ILE A 321 11.22 -1.09 0.49
N ALA A 322 10.62 -1.52 1.60
CA ALA A 322 11.11 -1.20 2.94
C ALA A 322 12.54 -1.70 3.13
N TYR A 323 12.87 -2.92 2.69
CA TYR A 323 14.26 -3.42 2.70
C TYR A 323 15.21 -2.66 1.76
N GLN A 324 14.73 -1.96 0.73
CA GLN A 324 15.60 -1.04 -0.03
C GLN A 324 15.94 0.22 0.77
N PHE A 325 14.99 0.73 1.55
CA PHE A 325 15.22 1.90 2.41
C PHE A 325 15.96 1.56 3.70
N TYR A 326 15.80 0.33 4.18
CA TYR A 326 16.27 -0.15 5.47
C TYR A 326 16.91 -1.54 5.26
N PRO A 327 18.09 -1.61 4.61
CA PRO A 327 18.69 -2.90 4.23
C PRO A 327 19.06 -3.72 5.47
N PRO A 328 18.55 -4.96 5.62
CA PRO A 328 18.84 -5.78 6.80
C PRO A 328 20.33 -6.07 7.00
N ALA A 329 21.08 -6.27 5.92
CA ALA A 329 22.51 -6.59 5.93
C ALA A 329 23.43 -5.51 6.54
N ILE A 330 22.92 -4.34 6.91
CA ILE A 330 23.69 -3.35 7.67
C ILE A 330 23.52 -3.50 9.19
N GLY A 331 22.62 -4.37 9.68
CA GLY A 331 22.52 -4.68 11.10
C GLY A 331 23.62 -5.64 11.56
N SER A 332 23.85 -5.70 12.87
CA SER A 332 24.77 -6.67 13.50
C SER A 332 24.05 -7.63 14.46
N PHE A 333 22.73 -7.49 14.63
CA PHE A 333 21.91 -8.43 15.40
C PHE A 333 21.72 -9.78 14.68
N PRO A 334 21.42 -10.88 15.40
CA PRO A 334 21.26 -12.20 14.79
C PRO A 334 20.25 -12.22 13.64
N GLY A 335 20.60 -12.83 12.51
CA GLY A 335 19.71 -12.89 11.34
C GLY A 335 19.50 -11.57 10.60
N ALA A 336 20.27 -10.51 10.90
CA ALA A 336 20.26 -9.26 10.14
C ALA A 336 20.94 -9.41 8.76
N ASP A 337 20.36 -10.23 7.89
CA ASP A 337 20.94 -10.56 6.58
C ASP A 337 19.90 -10.64 5.46
N ASP A 338 20.41 -10.74 4.23
CA ASP A 338 19.58 -10.87 3.04
C ASP A 338 18.83 -12.22 2.98
N ARG A 339 19.30 -13.26 3.69
CA ARG A 339 18.62 -14.57 3.71
C ARG A 339 17.32 -14.50 4.49
N THR A 340 17.35 -13.87 5.66
CA THR A 340 16.18 -13.67 6.53
C THR A 340 15.19 -12.71 5.88
N ALA A 341 15.68 -11.67 5.20
CA ALA A 341 14.85 -10.76 4.41
C ALA A 341 14.14 -11.48 3.26
N LEU A 342 14.88 -12.36 2.54
CA LEU A 342 14.32 -13.17 1.46
C LEU A 342 13.30 -14.18 1.99
N ALA A 343 13.58 -14.83 3.12
CA ALA A 343 12.66 -15.73 3.80
C ALA A 343 11.35 -15.02 4.18
N SER A 344 11.44 -13.79 4.72
CA SER A 344 10.25 -12.97 5.01
C SER A 344 9.39 -12.72 3.77
N ILE A 345 10.02 -12.29 2.67
CA ILE A 345 9.34 -12.04 1.39
C ILE A 345 8.67 -13.32 0.86
N TRP A 346 9.39 -14.44 0.82
CA TRP A 346 8.85 -15.71 0.32
C TRP A 346 7.73 -16.24 1.20
N CYS A 347 7.87 -16.17 2.52
CA CYS A 347 6.83 -16.61 3.44
C CYS A 347 5.53 -15.81 3.23
N LEU A 348 5.63 -14.49 3.05
CA LEU A 348 4.46 -13.67 2.72
C LEU A 348 3.87 -14.04 1.35
N ALA A 349 4.69 -14.10 0.31
CA ALA A 349 4.22 -14.33 -1.06
C ALA A 349 3.60 -15.72 -1.24
N VAL A 350 4.31 -16.76 -0.81
CA VAL A 350 3.84 -18.16 -0.89
C VAL A 350 2.68 -18.38 0.07
N GLY A 351 2.73 -17.82 1.28
CA GLY A 351 1.64 -17.94 2.25
C GLY A 351 0.33 -17.41 1.69
N VAL A 352 0.36 -16.24 1.05
CA VAL A 352 -0.81 -15.64 0.39
C VAL A 352 -1.27 -16.47 -0.80
N ALA A 353 -0.36 -16.95 -1.66
CA ALA A 353 -0.72 -17.79 -2.80
C ALA A 353 -1.41 -19.08 -2.35
N VAL A 354 -0.83 -19.77 -1.36
CA VAL A 354 -1.38 -20.99 -0.78
C VAL A 354 -2.72 -20.74 -0.11
N GLU A 355 -2.86 -19.65 0.67
CA GLU A 355 -4.13 -19.28 1.28
C GLU A 355 -5.23 -19.02 0.25
N ALA A 356 -4.91 -18.29 -0.83
CA ALA A 356 -5.84 -17.99 -1.90
C ALA A 356 -6.27 -19.26 -2.64
N SER A 357 -5.32 -20.13 -3.02
CA SER A 357 -5.62 -21.42 -3.66
C SER A 357 -6.47 -22.32 -2.78
N GLY A 358 -6.14 -22.43 -1.49
CA GLY A 358 -6.94 -23.20 -0.53
C GLY A 358 -8.35 -22.65 -0.37
N SER A 359 -8.51 -21.32 -0.40
CA SER A 359 -9.82 -20.66 -0.31
C SER A 359 -10.70 -20.95 -1.52
N LEU A 360 -10.12 -20.90 -2.72
CA LEU A 360 -10.81 -21.22 -3.98
C LEU A 360 -11.16 -22.71 -4.10
N ALA A 361 -10.30 -23.58 -3.58
CA ALA A 361 -10.53 -25.04 -3.58
C ALA A 361 -11.40 -25.53 -2.41
N GLY A 362 -11.72 -24.68 -1.42
CA GLY A 362 -12.46 -25.07 -0.23
C GLY A 362 -11.68 -25.97 0.74
N VAL A 363 -10.34 -25.93 0.73
CA VAL A 363 -9.48 -26.81 1.53
C VAL A 363 -8.93 -26.06 2.75
N ALA A 364 -9.60 -26.22 3.90
CA ALA A 364 -9.30 -25.49 5.13
C ALA A 364 -7.85 -25.65 5.63
N LEU A 365 -7.27 -26.86 5.54
CA LEU A 365 -5.88 -27.11 5.96
C LEU A 365 -4.88 -26.27 5.15
N VAL A 366 -5.10 -26.16 3.83
CA VAL A 366 -4.27 -25.36 2.93
C VAL A 366 -4.38 -23.87 3.27
N VAL A 367 -5.60 -23.39 3.57
CA VAL A 367 -5.84 -22.02 4.04
C VAL A 367 -5.05 -21.72 5.32
N THR A 368 -5.15 -22.58 6.34
CA THR A 368 -4.46 -22.41 7.62
C THR A 368 -2.95 -22.41 7.45
N PHE A 369 -2.40 -23.31 6.63
CA PHE A 369 -0.96 -23.35 6.35
C PHE A 369 -0.48 -22.06 5.66
N GLY A 370 -1.23 -21.58 4.66
CA GLY A 370 -0.92 -20.30 3.98
C GLY A 370 -0.92 -19.12 4.95
N ARG A 371 -1.89 -19.05 5.87
CA ARG A 371 -1.97 -18.02 6.91
C ARG A 371 -0.80 -18.07 7.89
N LEU A 372 -0.42 -19.26 8.33
CA LEU A 372 0.72 -19.45 9.22
C LEU A 372 2.01 -18.96 8.56
N LEU A 373 2.22 -19.33 7.29
CA LEU A 373 3.39 -18.91 6.54
C LEU A 373 3.43 -17.38 6.36
N ALA A 374 2.31 -16.76 6.01
CA ALA A 374 2.22 -15.30 5.92
C ALA A 374 2.48 -14.61 7.27
N PHE A 375 2.00 -15.19 8.38
CA PHE A 375 2.27 -14.69 9.73
C PHE A 375 3.76 -14.77 10.09
N VAL A 376 4.43 -15.90 9.81
CA VAL A 376 5.89 -16.02 9.99
C VAL A 376 6.63 -14.96 9.18
N GLY A 377 6.25 -14.76 7.91
CA GLY A 377 6.86 -13.75 7.05
C GLY A 377 6.69 -12.32 7.60
N ALA A 378 5.52 -11.98 8.14
CA ALA A 378 5.27 -10.70 8.80
C ALA A 378 6.09 -10.52 10.07
N CYS A 379 6.23 -11.57 10.90
CA CYS A 379 7.06 -11.54 12.11
C CYS A 379 8.54 -11.33 11.78
N LEU A 380 9.06 -12.00 10.76
CA LEU A 380 10.44 -11.79 10.27
C LEU A 380 10.63 -10.36 9.75
N TYR A 381 9.65 -9.80 9.03
CA TYR A 381 9.68 -8.40 8.60
C TYR A 381 9.74 -7.44 9.78
N GLY A 382 8.85 -7.62 10.77
CA GLY A 382 8.86 -6.85 12.00
C GLY A 382 10.20 -6.95 12.71
N TYR A 383 10.69 -8.17 12.95
CA TYR A 383 11.97 -8.43 13.61
C TYR A 383 13.13 -7.67 12.97
N LEU A 384 13.30 -7.80 11.65
CA LEU A 384 14.37 -7.13 10.92
C LEU A 384 14.27 -5.61 10.99
N LEU A 385 13.06 -5.07 10.82
CA LEU A 385 12.85 -3.62 10.83
C LEU A 385 13.08 -3.02 12.23
N PHE A 386 12.54 -3.64 13.27
CA PHE A 386 12.70 -3.19 14.65
C PHE A 386 14.14 -3.35 15.15
N GLY A 387 14.80 -4.47 14.82
CA GLY A 387 16.21 -4.68 15.10
C GLY A 387 17.07 -3.56 14.52
N LEU A 388 16.84 -3.24 13.24
CA LEU A 388 17.57 -2.16 12.57
C LEU A 388 17.25 -0.78 13.15
N PHE A 389 15.98 -0.50 13.43
CA PHE A 389 15.57 0.77 14.05
C PHE A 389 16.19 0.99 15.42
N ARG A 390 16.30 -0.06 16.23
CA ARG A 390 16.96 0.00 17.53
C ARG A 390 18.46 0.23 17.38
N GLU A 391 19.14 -0.60 16.58
CA GLU A 391 20.61 -0.58 16.46
C GLU A 391 21.14 0.67 15.74
N ARG A 392 20.55 1.02 14.59
CA ARG A 392 21.09 2.09 13.71
C ARG A 392 20.45 3.45 13.95
N TYR A 393 19.27 3.49 14.58
CA TYR A 393 18.47 4.71 14.66
C TYR A 393 17.88 5.01 16.06
N GLY A 394 18.14 4.17 17.08
CA GLY A 394 17.53 4.29 18.41
C GLY A 394 18.14 5.37 19.29
N GLY A 395 19.43 5.69 19.08
CA GLY A 395 20.15 6.72 19.84
C GLY A 395 20.00 8.16 19.32
N ARG A 396 19.12 8.40 18.35
CA ARG A 396 18.88 9.72 17.75
C ARG A 396 17.42 10.11 17.87
#